data_AF-A0A5D2RDN5-F1
#
_entry.id   AF-A0A5D2RDN5-F1
#
_cell.length_a   1.000
_cell.length_b   1.000
_cell.length_c   1.000
_cell.angle_alpha   90.00
_cell.angle_beta   90.00
_cell.angle_gamma   90.00
#
_symmetry.space_group_name_H-M   'P 1'
#
loop_
_entity.id
_entity.type
_entity.pdbx_description
1 polymer ?
#
loop_
_entity_poly.entity_id
_entity_poly.type
_entity_poly.pdbx_seq_one_letter_code
_entity_poly.pdbx_strand_id
1 'polypeptide(L)'
;MGTFVGHLVPGLALTLLGLWHTINSIKAYCLKGSTKFTVRFWYPFDGPFSRFKHLELIFILSFSLLAIFMQVLDLPFLRFPFELDGFEHASIFLHLAIFAGFTLSAELTPSSEILSVVSGILVASVFGQEVFLLHFHSADHVGLEGHYHWLLQLIVLISLLASLTVMFLPSSLSAALVLSVSVVFQGCWFMNMGFMLWCPKFIPRGCIMQAEMRSDSMHGAVTCYSHEDDFRARALANMQFSWILSAILIFTGFTSLKFAGKCTPRAQSTEYEQLEIRTSDVPITIDTFKS
;
A
#
# COMPACT_ATOMS: atom_id res chain seq x y z
N MET A 1 -2.88 -21.76 6.32
CA MET A 1 -1.78 -21.59 7.30
C MET A 1 -0.62 -20.87 6.63
N GLY A 2 -0.30 -19.66 7.08
CA GLY A 2 0.75 -18.86 6.46
C GLY A 2 2.16 -19.43 6.70
N THR A 3 3.10 -19.06 5.82
CA THR A 3 4.53 -19.39 5.96
C THR A 3 5.34 -18.10 6.16
N PHE A 4 6.56 -18.22 6.67
CA PHE A 4 7.48 -17.06 6.77
C PHE A 4 7.63 -16.33 5.43
N VAL A 5 7.87 -17.09 4.36
CA VAL A 5 8.03 -16.55 3.00
C VAL A 5 6.73 -15.94 2.47
N GLY A 6 5.59 -16.59 2.76
CA GLY A 6 4.26 -16.10 2.43
C GLY A 6 3.89 -14.77 3.09
N HIS A 7 4.54 -14.43 4.21
CA HIS A 7 4.40 -13.12 4.85
C HIS A 7 5.44 -12.10 4.35
N LEU A 8 6.70 -12.54 4.23
CA LEU A 8 7.82 -11.66 3.86
C LEU A 8 7.68 -11.10 2.44
N VAL A 9 7.34 -11.94 1.47
CA VAL A 9 7.32 -11.55 0.05
C VAL A 9 6.19 -10.55 -0.25
N PRO A 10 4.91 -10.81 0.09
CA PRO A 10 3.84 -9.82 -0.06
C PRO A 10 4.09 -8.58 0.79
N GLY A 11 4.62 -8.74 2.02
CA GLY A 11 4.96 -7.62 2.89
C GLY A 11 5.98 -6.66 2.27
N LEU A 12 7.03 -7.19 1.65
CA LEU A 12 8.01 -6.39 0.92
C LEU A 12 7.39 -5.69 -0.29
N ALA A 13 6.57 -6.40 -1.08
CA ALA A 13 5.90 -5.84 -2.25
C ALA A 13 4.98 -4.66 -1.88
N LEU A 14 4.15 -4.83 -0.85
CA LEU A 14 3.26 -3.77 -0.34
C LEU A 14 4.05 -2.59 0.22
N THR A 15 5.15 -2.83 0.94
CA THR A 15 6.01 -1.76 1.48
C THR A 15 6.60 -0.92 0.36
N LEU A 16 7.17 -1.56 -0.67
CA LEU A 16 7.75 -0.86 -1.82
C LEU A 16 6.68 -0.10 -2.62
N LEU A 17 5.52 -0.71 -2.84
CA LEU A 17 4.39 -0.07 -3.52
C LEU A 17 3.90 1.15 -2.73
N GLY A 18 3.68 1.01 -1.43
CA GLY A 18 3.25 2.12 -0.57
C GLY A 18 4.25 3.27 -0.57
N LEU A 19 5.56 2.98 -0.44
CA LEU A 19 6.62 4.00 -0.48
C LEU A 19 6.66 4.72 -1.83
N TRP A 20 6.53 3.96 -2.92
CA TRP A 20 6.44 4.49 -4.28
C TRP A 20 5.25 5.47 -4.40
N HIS A 21 4.09 5.11 -3.88
CA HIS A 21 2.90 5.96 -3.87
C HIS A 21 3.04 7.19 -2.96
N THR A 22 3.61 7.05 -1.77
CA THR A 22 3.84 8.17 -0.85
C THR A 22 4.76 9.21 -1.48
N ILE A 23 5.91 8.78 -2.02
CA ILE A 23 6.87 9.70 -2.65
C ILE A 23 6.27 10.38 -3.87
N ASN A 24 5.59 9.63 -4.75
CA ASN A 24 5.02 10.21 -5.97
C ASN A 24 3.81 11.11 -5.70
N SER A 25 3.00 10.83 -4.68
CA SER A 25 1.89 11.71 -4.26
C SER A 25 2.42 13.06 -3.76
N ILE A 26 3.45 13.03 -2.91
CA ILE A 26 4.12 14.25 -2.42
C ILE A 26 4.72 15.03 -3.61
N LYS A 27 5.47 14.36 -4.49
CA LYS A 27 6.08 14.98 -5.68
C LYS A 27 5.04 15.59 -6.60
N ALA A 28 3.95 14.86 -6.90
CA ALA A 28 2.89 15.32 -7.78
C ALA A 28 2.16 16.54 -7.21
N TYR A 29 1.87 16.55 -5.91
CA TYR A 29 1.28 17.71 -5.23
C TYR A 29 2.20 18.93 -5.32
N CYS A 30 3.48 18.73 -5.05
CA CYS A 30 4.50 19.76 -5.13
C CYS A 30 4.67 20.37 -6.54
N LEU A 31 4.56 19.55 -7.58
CA LEU A 31 4.71 20.00 -8.97
C LEU A 31 3.46 20.69 -9.52
N LYS A 32 2.26 20.21 -9.16
CA LYS A 32 0.99 20.72 -9.69
C LYS A 32 0.39 21.84 -8.84
N GLY A 33 0.77 21.93 -7.56
CA GLY A 33 0.14 22.82 -6.59
C GLY A 33 -1.21 22.30 -6.09
N SER A 34 -1.74 22.95 -5.04
CA SER A 34 -2.97 22.54 -4.35
C SER A 34 -4.23 22.60 -5.22
N THR A 35 -4.26 23.45 -6.24
CA THR A 35 -5.44 23.70 -7.09
C THR A 35 -5.58 22.73 -8.26
N LYS A 36 -4.50 22.07 -8.68
CA LYS A 36 -4.46 21.16 -9.84
C LYS A 36 -4.08 19.73 -9.48
N PHE A 37 -3.90 19.43 -8.19
CA PHE A 37 -3.58 18.09 -7.74
C PHE A 37 -4.80 17.17 -7.86
N THR A 38 -4.58 16.01 -8.47
CA THR A 38 -5.52 14.91 -8.53
C THR A 38 -4.75 13.64 -8.22
N VAL A 39 -5.25 12.86 -7.28
CA VAL A 39 -4.69 11.56 -6.89
C VAL A 39 -4.80 10.59 -8.04
N ARG A 40 -3.79 9.75 -8.20
CA ARG A 40 -3.80 8.62 -9.12
C ARG A 40 -3.69 7.33 -8.29
N PHE A 41 -4.40 6.30 -8.71
CA PHE A 41 -4.29 4.96 -8.14
C PHE A 41 -3.07 4.19 -8.64
N TRP A 42 -2.26 4.79 -9.51
CA TRP A 42 -0.99 4.26 -10.00
C TRP A 42 -0.12 5.43 -10.49
N TYR A 43 1.21 5.26 -10.49
CA TYR A 43 2.16 6.29 -10.95
C TYR A 43 3.06 5.78 -12.09
N PRO A 44 3.28 6.60 -13.13
CA PRO A 44 4.18 6.23 -14.22
C PRO A 44 5.63 6.21 -13.76
N PHE A 45 6.40 5.27 -14.29
CA PHE A 45 7.84 5.27 -14.13
C PHE A 45 8.48 6.22 -15.15
N ASP A 46 8.83 7.44 -14.72
CA ASP A 46 9.43 8.51 -15.55
C ASP A 46 10.93 8.28 -15.81
N GLY A 47 11.29 7.08 -16.29
CA GLY A 47 12.67 6.74 -16.69
C GLY A 47 13.01 7.19 -18.12
N PRO A 48 14.29 7.07 -18.55
CA PRO A 48 14.72 7.43 -19.91
C PRO A 48 14.06 6.57 -21.00
N PHE A 49 13.44 5.45 -20.65
CA PHE A 49 12.76 4.55 -21.56
C PHE A 49 11.24 4.60 -21.33
N SER A 50 10.51 5.24 -22.25
CA SER A 50 9.03 5.36 -22.22
C SER A 50 8.29 4.02 -22.20
N ARG A 51 8.95 2.93 -22.62
CA ARG A 51 8.40 1.56 -22.58
C ARG A 51 8.07 1.08 -21.17
N PHE A 52 8.69 1.67 -20.15
CA PHE A 52 8.51 1.30 -18.75
C PHE A 52 7.44 2.12 -18.03
N LYS A 53 6.69 2.97 -18.76
CA LYS A 53 5.65 3.82 -18.18
C LYS A 53 4.71 3.05 -17.25
N HIS A 54 4.26 1.85 -17.64
CA HIS A 54 3.27 1.05 -16.91
C HIS A 54 3.85 -0.03 -15.98
N LEU A 55 5.13 0.08 -15.59
CA LEU A 55 5.81 -0.95 -14.79
C LEU A 55 5.09 -1.30 -13.49
N GLU A 56 4.51 -0.32 -12.80
CA GLU A 56 3.78 -0.57 -11.55
C GLU A 56 2.61 -1.54 -11.78
N LEU A 57 1.75 -1.23 -12.75
CA LEU A 57 0.57 -2.06 -13.07
C LEU A 57 0.98 -3.45 -13.59
N ILE A 58 2.02 -3.52 -14.42
CA ILE A 58 2.55 -4.80 -14.92
C ILE A 58 3.08 -5.64 -13.76
N PHE A 59 3.83 -5.04 -12.83
CA PHE A 59 4.35 -5.75 -11.66
C PHE A 59 3.23 -6.26 -10.76
N ILE A 60 2.23 -5.42 -10.47
CA ILE A 60 1.06 -5.83 -9.67
C ILE A 60 0.32 -6.99 -10.34
N LEU A 61 0.08 -6.92 -11.66
CA LEU A 61 -0.60 -7.97 -12.41
C LEU A 61 0.20 -9.27 -12.43
N SER A 62 1.49 -9.21 -12.78
CA SER A 62 2.37 -10.38 -12.81
C SER A 62 2.52 -11.03 -11.44
N PHE A 63 2.67 -10.23 -10.38
CA PHE A 63 2.74 -10.72 -9.00
C PHE A 63 1.44 -11.41 -8.60
N SER A 64 0.29 -10.81 -8.91
CA SER A 64 -1.02 -11.37 -8.58
C SER A 64 -1.27 -12.70 -9.29
N LEU A 65 -0.97 -12.79 -10.59
CA LEU A 65 -1.12 -14.04 -11.35
C LEU A 65 -0.20 -15.13 -10.85
N LEU A 66 1.05 -14.80 -10.52
CA LEU A 66 1.99 -15.75 -9.92
C LEU A 66 1.49 -16.22 -8.55
N ALA A 67 0.98 -15.32 -7.71
CA ALA A 67 0.47 -15.67 -6.39
C ALA A 67 -0.76 -16.59 -6.48
N ILE A 68 -1.72 -16.31 -7.39
CA ILE A 68 -2.85 -17.21 -7.66
C ILE A 68 -2.36 -18.58 -8.10
N PHE A 69 -1.40 -18.63 -9.02
CA PHE A 69 -0.82 -19.88 -9.49
C PHE A 69 -0.19 -20.69 -8.35
N MET A 70 0.62 -20.05 -7.51
CA MET A 70 1.28 -20.72 -6.37
C MET A 70 0.31 -21.17 -5.28
N GLN A 71 -0.83 -20.50 -5.13
CA GLN A 71 -1.82 -20.80 -4.11
C GLN A 71 -2.82 -21.90 -4.54
N VAL A 72 -3.05 -22.05 -5.85
CA VAL A 72 -4.00 -23.02 -6.42
C VAL A 72 -3.29 -24.32 -6.88
N LEU A 73 -1.98 -24.27 -7.13
CA LEU A 73 -1.21 -25.42 -7.61
C LEU A 73 -0.14 -25.86 -6.62
N ASP A 74 -0.21 -27.13 -6.21
CA ASP A 74 0.88 -27.80 -5.52
C ASP A 74 1.99 -28.18 -6.49
N LEU A 75 3.07 -27.39 -6.51
CA LEU A 75 4.33 -27.76 -7.15
C LEU A 75 5.15 -28.67 -6.22
N PRO A 76 5.87 -29.69 -6.74
CA PRO A 76 6.15 -29.97 -8.16
C PRO A 76 5.12 -30.90 -8.83
N PHE A 77 4.10 -31.37 -8.12
CA PHE A 77 3.23 -32.45 -8.59
C PHE A 77 2.05 -31.99 -9.46
N LEU A 78 1.89 -30.68 -9.68
CA LEU A 78 0.78 -30.06 -10.44
C LEU A 78 -0.59 -30.60 -10.01
N ARG A 79 -0.79 -30.71 -8.69
CA ARG A 79 -2.07 -31.11 -8.11
C ARG A 79 -2.84 -29.86 -7.73
N PHE A 80 -4.16 -29.93 -7.84
CA PHE A 80 -5.06 -28.95 -7.27
C PHE A 80 -5.49 -29.48 -5.89
N PRO A 81 -4.77 -29.15 -4.80
CA PRO A 81 -5.31 -29.38 -3.48
C PRO A 81 -6.55 -28.49 -3.39
N PHE A 82 -7.74 -29.07 -3.30
CA PHE A 82 -8.97 -28.29 -3.06
C PHE A 82 -9.01 -27.80 -1.60
N GLU A 83 -7.96 -27.11 -1.17
CA GLU A 83 -7.82 -26.54 0.15
C GLU A 83 -8.46 -25.16 0.16
N LEU A 84 -9.48 -24.96 1.01
CA LEU A 84 -10.24 -23.71 1.07
C LEU A 84 -9.34 -22.49 1.38
N ASP A 85 -8.34 -22.68 2.24
CA ASP A 85 -7.31 -21.67 2.56
C ASP A 85 -6.55 -21.20 1.29
N GLY A 86 -6.30 -22.12 0.37
CA GLY A 86 -5.82 -21.86 -0.99
C GLY A 86 -6.68 -20.83 -1.72
N PHE A 87 -7.95 -21.13 -1.84
CA PHE A 87 -8.90 -20.31 -2.60
C PHE A 87 -9.18 -18.96 -1.94
N GLU A 88 -9.16 -18.87 -0.61
CA GLU A 88 -9.30 -17.60 0.11
C GLU A 88 -8.17 -16.63 -0.25
N HIS A 89 -6.91 -17.06 -0.12
CA HIS A 89 -5.75 -16.25 -0.49
C HIS A 89 -5.75 -15.91 -1.99
N ALA A 90 -6.07 -16.87 -2.86
CA ALA A 90 -6.15 -16.65 -4.31
C ALA A 90 -7.23 -15.61 -4.67
N SER A 91 -8.32 -15.54 -3.92
CA SER A 91 -9.40 -14.56 -4.13
C SER A 91 -8.92 -13.12 -3.90
N ILE A 92 -8.07 -12.88 -2.89
CA ILE A 92 -7.46 -11.54 -2.67
C ILE A 92 -6.63 -11.13 -3.89
N PHE A 93 -5.76 -12.03 -4.37
CA PHE A 93 -4.93 -11.77 -5.55
C PHE A 93 -5.75 -11.63 -6.84
N LEU A 94 -6.89 -12.31 -6.95
CA LEU A 94 -7.81 -12.15 -8.07
C LEU A 94 -8.34 -10.72 -8.17
N HIS A 95 -8.79 -10.14 -7.06
CA HIS A 95 -9.24 -8.74 -7.04
C HIS A 95 -8.12 -7.77 -7.43
N LEU A 96 -6.89 -8.03 -6.98
CA LEU A 96 -5.72 -7.23 -7.33
C LEU A 96 -5.37 -7.36 -8.83
N ALA A 97 -5.48 -8.56 -9.40
CA ALA A 97 -5.29 -8.80 -10.83
C ALA A 97 -6.36 -8.11 -11.69
N ILE A 98 -7.63 -8.13 -11.25
CA ILE A 98 -8.73 -7.42 -11.92
C ILE A 98 -8.46 -5.91 -11.92
N PHE A 99 -8.10 -5.34 -10.77
CA PHE A 99 -7.73 -3.92 -10.67
C PHE A 99 -6.59 -3.56 -11.63
N ALA A 100 -5.48 -4.31 -11.58
CA ALA A 100 -4.30 -3.99 -12.38
C ALA A 100 -4.55 -4.18 -13.88
N GLY A 101 -5.19 -5.28 -14.28
CA GLY A 101 -5.52 -5.56 -15.67
C GLY A 101 -6.50 -4.55 -16.27
N PHE A 102 -7.51 -4.15 -15.50
CA PHE A 102 -8.45 -3.11 -15.91
C PHE A 102 -7.76 -1.76 -16.05
N THR A 103 -7.01 -1.32 -15.03
CA THR A 103 -6.30 -0.03 -15.04
C THR A 103 -5.23 0.03 -16.14
N LEU A 104 -4.61 -1.10 -16.48
CA LEU A 104 -3.68 -1.18 -17.59
C LEU A 104 -4.39 -1.05 -18.94
N SER A 105 -5.48 -1.81 -19.15
CA SER A 105 -6.30 -1.74 -20.37
C SER A 105 -6.89 -0.34 -20.57
N ALA A 106 -7.20 0.30 -19.45
CA ALA A 106 -7.70 1.64 -19.39
C ALA A 106 -6.74 2.69 -19.94
N GLU A 107 -5.49 2.64 -19.50
CA GLU A 107 -4.44 3.56 -19.94
C GLU A 107 -4.06 3.35 -21.41
N LEU A 108 -4.37 2.18 -21.98
CA LEU A 108 -4.21 1.90 -23.41
C LEU A 108 -5.40 2.39 -24.26
N THR A 109 -6.51 2.76 -23.63
CA THR A 109 -7.74 3.19 -24.30
C THR A 109 -7.84 4.73 -24.27
N PRO A 110 -8.32 5.42 -25.33
CA PRO A 110 -8.38 6.89 -25.38
C PRO A 110 -9.37 7.58 -24.42
N SER A 111 -10.02 6.87 -23.49
CA SER A 111 -11.07 7.41 -22.59
C SER A 111 -10.57 7.43 -21.14
N SER A 112 -10.40 8.62 -20.55
CA SER A 112 -9.63 8.76 -19.30
C SER A 112 -10.46 8.94 -18.02
N GLU A 113 -11.63 9.58 -18.08
CA GLU A 113 -12.30 10.05 -16.84
C GLU A 113 -13.19 8.99 -16.18
N ILE A 114 -14.15 8.42 -16.89
CA ILE A 114 -15.02 7.33 -16.37
C ILE A 114 -14.19 6.17 -15.86
N LEU A 115 -13.07 5.94 -16.55
CA LEU A 115 -12.22 4.80 -16.35
C LEU A 115 -11.35 4.90 -15.09
N SER A 116 -11.00 6.14 -14.72
CA SER A 116 -10.38 6.45 -13.43
C SER A 116 -11.33 6.19 -12.26
N VAL A 117 -12.63 6.45 -12.42
CA VAL A 117 -13.64 6.19 -11.37
C VAL A 117 -13.77 4.69 -11.12
N VAL A 118 -13.88 3.89 -12.19
CA VAL A 118 -13.97 2.43 -12.05
C VAL A 118 -12.70 1.85 -11.41
N SER A 119 -11.52 2.38 -11.76
CA SER A 119 -10.27 1.98 -11.12
C SER A 119 -10.29 2.22 -9.61
N GLY A 120 -10.87 3.34 -9.14
CA GLY A 120 -11.05 3.62 -7.72
C GLY A 120 -11.97 2.62 -7.01
N ILE A 121 -13.09 2.24 -7.66
CA ILE A 121 -14.00 1.20 -7.14
C ILE A 121 -13.25 -0.14 -7.01
N LEU A 122 -12.45 -0.50 -8.01
CA LEU A 122 -11.68 -1.74 -7.99
C LEU A 122 -10.64 -1.74 -6.86
N VAL A 123 -9.92 -0.64 -6.63
CA VAL A 123 -9.01 -0.52 -5.47
C VAL A 123 -9.76 -0.67 -4.15
N ALA A 124 -10.90 0.02 -3.99
CA ALA A 124 -11.71 -0.12 -2.78
C ALA A 124 -12.19 -1.57 -2.59
N SER A 125 -12.52 -2.27 -3.68
CA SER A 125 -12.91 -3.69 -3.62
C SER A 125 -11.77 -4.60 -3.17
N VAL A 126 -10.51 -4.29 -3.50
CA VAL A 126 -9.34 -5.06 -3.04
C VAL A 126 -9.25 -5.00 -1.52
N PHE A 127 -9.27 -3.79 -0.93
CA PHE A 127 -9.23 -3.66 0.53
C PHE A 127 -10.50 -4.20 1.20
N GLY A 128 -11.67 -4.03 0.57
CA GLY A 128 -12.92 -4.60 1.07
C GLY A 128 -12.87 -6.12 1.17
N GLN A 129 -12.35 -6.77 0.13
CA GLN A 129 -12.18 -8.23 0.09
C GLN A 129 -11.13 -8.70 1.08
N GLU A 130 -10.03 -7.95 1.25
CA GLU A 130 -9.01 -8.26 2.24
C GLU A 130 -9.56 -8.16 3.67
N VAL A 131 -10.32 -7.11 4.03
CA VAL A 131 -10.98 -7.02 5.34
C VAL A 131 -11.96 -8.17 5.53
N PHE A 132 -12.78 -8.49 4.53
CA PHE A 132 -13.76 -9.56 4.59
C PHE A 132 -13.09 -10.91 4.87
N LEU A 133 -12.08 -11.27 4.07
CA LEU A 133 -11.40 -12.55 4.22
C LEU A 133 -10.56 -12.61 5.49
N LEU A 134 -9.82 -11.54 5.84
CA LEU A 134 -9.07 -11.50 7.10
C LEU A 134 -9.99 -11.61 8.31
N HIS A 135 -11.21 -11.07 8.27
CA HIS A 135 -12.13 -11.19 9.40
C HIS A 135 -12.53 -12.65 9.67
N PHE A 136 -12.93 -13.37 8.62
CA PHE A 136 -13.35 -14.77 8.74
C PHE A 136 -12.16 -15.71 8.92
N HIS A 137 -11.03 -15.44 8.26
CA HIS A 137 -9.79 -16.19 8.43
C HIS A 137 -9.19 -16.00 9.83
N SER A 138 -9.12 -14.75 10.33
CA SER A 138 -8.60 -14.45 11.68
C SER A 138 -9.52 -14.94 12.79
N ALA A 139 -10.82 -15.14 12.53
CA ALA A 139 -11.74 -15.69 13.52
C ALA A 139 -11.38 -17.14 13.92
N ASP A 140 -10.61 -17.83 13.08
CA ASP A 140 -10.20 -19.22 13.33
C ASP A 140 -8.92 -19.34 14.16
N HIS A 141 -8.19 -18.23 14.40
CA HIS A 141 -6.95 -18.21 15.17
C HIS A 141 -7.17 -17.67 16.59
N VAL A 142 -7.13 -18.55 17.59
CA VAL A 142 -7.11 -18.15 19.00
C VAL A 142 -5.66 -17.91 19.46
N GLY A 143 -5.43 -16.92 20.31
CA GLY A 143 -4.11 -16.65 20.88
C GLY A 143 -3.36 -15.49 20.23
N LEU A 144 -2.03 -15.59 20.17
CA LEU A 144 -1.15 -14.52 19.72
C LEU A 144 -1.28 -14.23 18.22
N GLU A 145 -1.35 -15.26 17.38
CA GLU A 145 -1.53 -15.11 15.93
C GLU A 145 -2.81 -14.31 15.59
N GLY A 146 -3.95 -14.68 16.20
CA GLY A 146 -5.20 -13.93 16.03
C GLY A 146 -5.09 -12.47 16.46
N HIS A 147 -4.27 -12.15 17.47
CA HIS A 147 -3.99 -10.75 17.86
C HIS A 147 -3.27 -9.97 16.75
N TYR A 148 -2.26 -10.59 16.12
CA TYR A 148 -1.53 -9.98 15.02
C TYR A 148 -2.42 -9.76 13.79
N HIS A 149 -3.27 -10.72 13.45
CA HIS A 149 -4.23 -10.60 12.35
C HIS A 149 -5.32 -9.58 12.65
N TRP A 150 -5.80 -9.47 13.89
CA TRP A 150 -6.74 -8.42 14.28
C TRP A 150 -6.15 -7.01 14.09
N LEU A 151 -4.87 -6.82 14.48
CA LEU A 151 -4.15 -5.57 14.23
C LEU A 151 -3.97 -5.30 12.73
N LEU A 152 -3.70 -6.34 11.92
CA LEU A 152 -3.64 -6.22 10.46
C LEU A 152 -4.99 -5.76 9.89
N GLN A 153 -6.09 -6.37 10.35
CA GLN A 153 -7.45 -6.01 9.90
C GLN A 153 -7.76 -4.52 10.14
N LEU A 154 -7.28 -3.95 11.25
CA LEU A 154 -7.41 -2.51 11.52
C LEU A 154 -6.67 -1.66 10.48
N ILE A 155 -5.45 -2.05 10.09
CA ILE A 155 -4.68 -1.34 9.06
C ILE A 155 -5.42 -1.37 7.71
N VAL A 156 -5.88 -2.55 7.31
CA VAL A 156 -6.60 -2.75 6.03
C VAL A 156 -7.92 -1.97 6.03
N LEU A 157 -8.64 -1.92 7.15
CA LEU A 157 -9.84 -1.09 7.28
C LEU A 157 -9.54 0.39 7.07
N ILE A 158 -8.42 0.90 7.60
CA ILE A 158 -7.99 2.29 7.35
C ILE A 158 -7.67 2.47 5.86
N SER A 159 -7.00 1.52 5.20
CA SER A 159 -6.76 1.55 3.75
C SER A 159 -8.07 1.59 2.95
N LEU A 160 -9.08 0.79 3.33
CA LEU A 160 -10.41 0.81 2.71
C LEU A 160 -11.04 2.20 2.83
N LEU A 161 -11.14 2.74 4.04
CA LEU A 161 -11.73 4.07 4.28
C LEU A 161 -10.98 5.17 3.53
N ALA A 162 -9.65 5.11 3.49
CA ALA A 162 -8.84 6.05 2.74
C ALA A 162 -9.05 5.93 1.22
N SER A 163 -9.17 4.70 0.69
CA SER A 163 -9.44 4.47 -0.74
C SER A 163 -10.80 5.02 -1.17
N LEU A 164 -11.84 4.84 -0.34
CA LEU A 164 -13.17 5.42 -0.55
C LEU A 164 -13.09 6.95 -0.48
N THR A 165 -12.33 7.50 0.47
CA THR A 165 -12.14 8.95 0.59
C THR A 165 -11.45 9.52 -0.66
N VAL A 166 -10.41 8.86 -1.17
CA VAL A 166 -9.73 9.28 -2.41
C VAL A 166 -10.67 9.22 -3.62
N MET A 167 -11.55 8.21 -3.69
CA MET A 167 -12.54 8.08 -4.75
C MET A 167 -13.53 9.26 -4.76
N PHE A 168 -14.01 9.70 -3.60
CA PHE A 168 -14.96 10.81 -3.48
C PHE A 168 -14.28 12.20 -3.47
N LEU A 169 -13.04 12.29 -3.00
CA LEU A 169 -12.27 13.53 -2.83
C LEU A 169 -10.86 13.38 -3.44
N PRO A 170 -10.76 13.26 -4.78
CA PRO A 170 -9.50 12.97 -5.46
C PRO A 170 -8.50 14.14 -5.43
N SER A 171 -8.86 15.31 -4.91
CA SER A 171 -7.95 16.45 -4.72
C SER A 171 -7.28 16.47 -3.34
N SER A 172 -7.64 15.57 -2.42
CA SER A 172 -7.11 15.54 -1.06
C SER A 172 -5.76 14.83 -0.99
N LEU A 173 -4.67 15.59 -0.83
CA LEU A 173 -3.35 15.02 -0.54
C LEU A 173 -3.36 14.21 0.76
N SER A 174 -4.09 14.68 1.78
CA SER A 174 -4.17 14.00 3.07
C SER A 174 -4.74 12.59 2.90
N ALA A 175 -5.83 12.44 2.16
CA ALA A 175 -6.42 11.12 1.88
C ALA A 175 -5.46 10.21 1.12
N ALA A 176 -4.73 10.76 0.13
CA ALA A 176 -3.71 10.03 -0.63
C ALA A 176 -2.53 9.55 0.24
N LEU A 177 -2.09 10.41 1.17
CA LEU A 177 -1.04 10.07 2.12
C LEU A 177 -1.51 9.02 3.10
N VAL A 178 -2.71 9.15 3.67
CA VAL A 178 -3.27 8.12 4.57
C VAL A 178 -3.35 6.77 3.86
N LEU A 179 -3.85 6.72 2.62
CA LEU A 179 -3.93 5.49 1.82
C LEU A 179 -2.54 4.89 1.56
N SER A 180 -1.58 5.69 1.09
CA SER A 180 -0.24 5.16 0.78
C SER A 180 0.53 4.75 2.04
N VAL A 181 0.43 5.52 3.13
CA VAL A 181 1.03 5.20 4.44
C VAL A 181 0.41 3.95 5.05
N SER A 182 -0.91 3.75 4.95
CA SER A 182 -1.55 2.53 5.44
C SER A 182 -1.11 1.30 4.64
N VAL A 183 -0.89 1.42 3.33
CA VAL A 183 -0.31 0.34 2.51
C VAL A 183 1.14 0.04 2.90
N VAL A 184 1.98 1.06 3.17
CA VAL A 184 3.32 0.84 3.73
C VAL A 184 3.23 0.10 5.06
N PHE A 185 2.30 0.52 5.93
CA PHE A 185 2.13 -0.06 7.24
C PHE A 185 1.68 -1.53 7.16
N GLN A 186 0.74 -1.83 6.27
CA GLN A 186 0.30 -3.19 5.97
C GLN A 186 1.49 -4.06 5.56
N GLY A 187 2.33 -3.58 4.63
CA GLY A 187 3.53 -4.30 4.20
C GLY A 187 4.54 -4.54 5.33
N CYS A 188 4.88 -3.52 6.10
CA CYS A 188 5.77 -3.63 7.27
C CYS A 188 5.21 -4.59 8.32
N TRP A 189 3.89 -4.53 8.56
CA TRP A 189 3.23 -5.40 9.52
C TRP A 189 3.25 -6.86 9.07
N PHE A 190 2.97 -7.15 7.79
CA PHE A 190 3.11 -8.50 7.23
C PHE A 190 4.52 -9.07 7.46
N MET A 191 5.56 -8.30 7.16
CA MET A 191 6.94 -8.74 7.42
C MET A 191 7.18 -8.99 8.92
N ASN A 192 6.70 -8.08 9.79
CA ASN A 192 6.81 -8.23 11.25
C ASN A 192 6.12 -9.52 11.74
N MET A 193 4.90 -9.80 11.29
CA MET A 193 4.19 -11.06 11.59
C MET A 193 5.01 -12.28 11.18
N GLY A 194 5.57 -12.26 9.96
CA GLY A 194 6.47 -13.32 9.48
C GLY A 194 7.60 -13.62 10.47
N PHE A 195 8.33 -12.58 10.91
CA PHE A 195 9.41 -12.76 11.89
C PHE A 195 8.90 -13.20 13.26
N MET A 196 7.85 -12.58 13.79
CA MET A 196 7.41 -12.80 15.18
C MET A 196 6.73 -14.16 15.39
N LEU A 197 6.07 -14.69 14.36
CA LEU A 197 5.28 -15.92 14.45
C LEU A 197 5.99 -17.14 13.83
N TRP A 198 6.85 -16.95 12.82
CA TRP A 198 7.53 -18.05 12.10
C TRP A 198 9.06 -18.06 12.22
N CYS A 199 9.65 -17.25 13.10
CA CYS A 199 11.08 -17.32 13.41
C CYS A 199 11.33 -17.61 14.90
N PRO A 200 11.89 -18.79 15.26
CA PRO A 200 12.08 -19.20 16.65
C PRO A 200 12.82 -18.21 17.54
N LYS A 201 13.73 -17.42 16.97
CA LYS A 201 14.56 -16.45 17.72
C LYS A 201 13.77 -15.22 18.20
N PHE A 202 12.63 -14.93 17.59
CA PHE A 202 11.82 -13.74 17.90
C PHE A 202 10.58 -14.07 18.73
N ILE A 203 10.39 -15.34 19.10
CA ILE A 203 9.24 -15.77 19.89
C ILE A 203 9.31 -15.16 21.30
N PRO A 204 8.21 -14.55 21.79
CA PRO A 204 8.17 -14.01 23.15
C PRO A 204 8.49 -15.07 24.20
N ARG A 205 9.12 -14.65 25.30
CA ARG A 205 9.39 -15.53 26.44
C ARG A 205 8.10 -16.19 26.90
N GLY A 206 8.16 -17.46 27.29
CA GLY A 206 6.99 -18.22 27.75
C GLY A 206 6.03 -18.66 26.64
N CYS A 207 6.40 -18.48 25.37
CA CYS A 207 5.67 -19.00 24.22
C CYS A 207 6.56 -19.92 23.37
N ILE A 208 5.92 -20.80 22.61
CA ILE A 208 6.56 -21.78 21.73
C ILE A 208 5.93 -21.75 20.34
N MET A 209 6.77 -21.99 19.32
CA MET A 209 6.30 -22.22 17.96
C MET A 209 5.70 -23.62 17.88
N GLN A 210 4.50 -23.75 17.34
CA GLN A 210 3.99 -25.05 16.94
C GLN A 210 4.59 -25.41 15.59
N ALA A 211 5.76 -26.05 15.62
CA ALA A 211 6.37 -26.64 14.43
C ALA A 211 5.59 -27.91 14.06
N GLU A 212 4.70 -27.79 13.07
CA GLU A 212 4.11 -28.91 12.31
C GLU A 212 3.52 -30.08 13.13
N MET A 213 3.05 -29.85 14.36
CA MET A 213 2.28 -30.88 15.06
C MET A 213 0.86 -30.85 14.53
N ARG A 214 0.65 -31.66 13.50
CA ARG A 214 -0.64 -32.04 12.91
C ARG A 214 -1.59 -32.48 14.02
N SER A 215 -2.34 -31.54 14.59
CA SER A 215 -3.44 -31.81 15.51
C SER A 215 -4.63 -30.99 15.04
N ASP A 216 -5.78 -31.65 14.91
CA ASP A 216 -7.08 -31.16 14.45
C ASP A 216 -7.68 -30.07 15.36
N SER A 217 -6.91 -29.05 15.73
CA SER A 217 -7.37 -28.02 16.67
C SER A 217 -6.93 -26.63 16.24
N MET A 218 -7.86 -25.67 16.37
CA MET A 218 -7.78 -24.22 16.04
C MET A 218 -6.71 -23.45 16.84
N HIS A 219 -5.50 -24.00 17.00
CA HIS A 219 -4.41 -23.35 17.71
C HIS A 219 -3.50 -22.65 16.71
N GLY A 220 -3.22 -21.37 16.98
CA GLY A 220 -2.38 -20.56 16.11
C GLY A 220 -0.90 -20.95 16.13
N ALA A 221 -0.11 -20.38 15.21
CA ALA A 221 1.31 -20.68 14.97
C ALA A 221 2.21 -20.60 16.22
N VAL A 222 1.81 -19.79 17.22
CA VAL A 222 2.50 -19.63 18.49
C VAL A 222 1.52 -19.84 19.65
N THR A 223 1.88 -20.71 20.58
CA THR A 223 1.13 -20.97 21.81
C THR A 223 1.94 -20.56 23.03
N CYS A 224 1.29 -19.96 24.02
CA CYS A 224 1.92 -19.50 25.26
C CYS A 224 1.54 -20.42 26.44
N TYR A 225 2.48 -20.66 27.36
CA TYR A 225 2.30 -21.61 28.46
C TYR A 225 1.32 -21.13 29.52
N SER A 226 1.23 -19.82 29.72
CA SER A 226 0.39 -19.19 30.73
C SER A 226 -0.35 -17.98 30.18
N HIS A 227 -1.43 -17.60 30.87
CA HIS A 227 -2.18 -16.38 30.55
C HIS A 227 -1.32 -15.10 30.71
N GLU A 228 -0.37 -15.10 31.65
CA GLU A 228 0.56 -13.97 31.83
C GLU A 228 1.53 -13.82 30.65
N ASP A 229 2.00 -14.94 30.11
CA ASP A 229 2.88 -14.96 28.94
C ASP A 229 2.15 -14.51 27.67
N ASP A 230 0.90 -14.94 27.47
CA ASP A 230 0.03 -14.48 26.38
C ASP A 230 -0.23 -12.97 26.48
N PHE A 231 -0.58 -12.46 27.67
CA PHE A 231 -0.78 -11.03 27.89
C PHE A 231 0.47 -10.22 27.57
N ARG A 232 1.65 -10.68 28.02
CA ARG A 232 2.93 -10.04 27.69
C ARG A 232 3.21 -10.06 26.19
N ALA A 233 2.96 -11.17 25.52
CA ALA A 233 3.18 -11.31 24.08
C ALA A 233 2.29 -10.35 23.27
N ARG A 234 1.01 -10.21 23.64
CA ARG A 234 0.09 -9.22 23.05
C ARG A 234 0.52 -7.78 23.32
N ALA A 235 0.97 -7.48 24.53
CA ALA A 235 1.49 -6.16 24.87
C ALA A 235 2.71 -5.78 24.01
N LEU A 236 3.62 -6.74 23.75
CA LEU A 236 4.74 -6.55 22.84
C LEU A 236 4.27 -6.29 21.39
N ALA A 237 3.28 -7.05 20.91
CA ALA A 237 2.69 -6.82 19.59
C ALA A 237 2.09 -5.40 19.45
N ASN A 238 1.39 -4.91 20.48
CA ASN A 238 0.86 -3.54 20.51
C ASN A 238 1.97 -2.48 20.47
N MET A 239 3.09 -2.70 21.18
CA MET A 239 4.25 -1.80 21.13
C MET A 239 4.91 -1.80 19.75
N GLN A 240 5.10 -2.97 19.14
CA GLN A 240 5.62 -3.10 17.77
C GLN A 240 4.75 -2.34 16.78
N PHE A 241 3.42 -2.50 16.86
CA PHE A 241 2.46 -1.80 16.02
C PHE A 241 2.64 -0.28 16.12
N SER A 242 2.72 0.24 17.35
CA SER A 242 2.93 1.67 17.61
C SER A 242 4.27 2.19 17.08
N TRP A 243 5.36 1.45 17.27
CA TRP A 243 6.69 1.85 16.83
C TRP A 243 6.86 1.82 15.31
N ILE A 244 6.30 0.80 14.64
CA ILE A 244 6.30 0.72 13.17
C ILE A 244 5.54 1.91 12.59
N LEU A 245 4.34 2.22 13.10
CA LEU A 245 3.58 3.40 12.68
C LEU A 245 4.38 4.68 12.89
N SER A 246 4.99 4.85 14.07
CA SER A 246 5.81 6.03 14.38
C SER A 246 6.97 6.19 13.41
N ALA A 247 7.69 5.11 13.07
CA ALA A 247 8.79 5.13 12.12
C ALA A 247 8.32 5.54 10.70
N ILE A 248 7.18 5.02 10.25
CA ILE A 248 6.61 5.36 8.94
C ILE A 248 6.18 6.85 8.90
N LEU A 249 5.56 7.36 9.96
CA LEU A 249 5.17 8.77 10.05
C LEU A 249 6.38 9.71 10.07
N ILE A 250 7.43 9.35 10.80
CA ILE A 250 8.71 10.08 10.81
C ILE A 250 9.29 10.13 9.39
N PHE A 251 9.37 8.98 8.71
CA PHE A 251 9.85 8.90 7.33
C PHE A 251 9.02 9.75 6.36
N THR A 252 7.69 9.68 6.48
CA THR A 252 6.75 10.45 5.65
C THR A 252 6.90 11.95 5.89
N GLY A 253 7.05 12.37 7.15
CA GLY A 253 7.33 13.75 7.54
C GLY A 253 8.63 14.26 6.95
N PHE A 254 9.74 13.53 7.12
CA PHE A 254 11.04 13.89 6.54
C PHE A 254 10.99 13.98 5.01
N THR A 255 10.32 13.04 4.35
CA THR A 255 10.14 13.06 2.90
C THR A 255 9.36 14.30 2.49
N SER A 256 8.27 14.62 3.19
CA SER A 256 7.46 15.82 2.94
C SER A 256 8.27 17.09 3.10
N LEU A 257 9.06 17.24 4.17
CA LEU A 257 9.95 18.40 4.37
C LEU A 257 10.99 18.52 3.25
N LYS A 258 11.62 17.42 2.87
CA LYS A 258 12.65 17.39 1.82
C LYS A 258 12.08 17.84 0.47
N PHE A 259 10.86 17.44 0.15
CA PHE A 259 10.20 17.89 -1.07
C PHE A 259 9.70 19.33 -0.95
N ALA A 260 9.09 19.72 0.17
CA ALA A 260 8.63 21.09 0.39
C ALA A 260 9.74 22.13 0.14
N GLY A 261 10.96 21.88 0.64
CA GLY A 261 12.13 22.75 0.39
C GLY A 261 12.57 22.83 -1.07
N LYS A 262 12.20 21.86 -1.92
CA LYS A 262 12.42 21.89 -3.37
C LYS A 262 11.27 22.53 -4.15
N CYS A 263 10.10 22.67 -3.54
CA CYS A 263 8.90 23.23 -4.20
C CYS A 263 8.86 24.75 -4.10
N THR A 264 9.39 25.33 -3.02
CA THR A 264 9.52 26.80 -2.82
C THR A 264 10.35 27.52 -3.88
N PRO A 265 11.53 27.01 -4.31
CA PRO A 265 12.33 27.66 -5.37
C PRO A 265 11.63 27.68 -6.73
N ARG A 266 10.85 26.63 -7.05
CA ARG A 266 10.18 26.51 -8.35
C ARG A 266 8.98 27.44 -8.45
N ALA A 267 8.20 27.59 -7.38
CA ALA A 267 7.07 28.52 -7.33
C ALA A 267 7.55 29.98 -7.53
N GLN A 268 8.64 30.37 -6.86
CA GLN A 268 9.26 31.69 -7.06
C GLN A 268 9.75 31.88 -8.50
N SER A 269 10.45 30.90 -9.08
CA SER A 269 10.92 30.98 -10.47
C SER A 269 9.79 31.19 -11.48
N THR A 270 8.68 30.46 -11.35
CA THR A 270 7.52 30.63 -12.24
C THR A 270 6.80 31.97 -12.06
N GLU A 271 6.79 32.51 -10.84
CA GLU A 271 6.18 33.82 -10.57
C GLU A 271 7.04 34.96 -11.14
N TYR A 272 8.37 34.86 -11.02
CA TYR A 272 9.31 35.77 -11.70
C TYR A 272 9.19 35.72 -13.22
N GLU A 273 9.10 34.52 -13.80
CA GLU A 273 8.97 34.34 -15.26
C GLU A 273 7.61 34.88 -15.78
N GLN A 274 6.52 34.71 -15.02
CA GLN A 274 5.22 35.32 -15.34
C GLN A 274 5.23 36.85 -15.21
N LEU A 275 5.94 37.41 -14.22
CA LEU A 275 6.11 38.85 -14.10
C LEU A 275 6.95 39.42 -15.25
N GLU A 276 8.01 38.73 -15.67
CA GLU A 276 8.88 39.16 -16.77
C GLU A 276 8.14 39.17 -18.11
N ILE A 277 7.35 38.13 -18.42
CA ILE A 277 6.47 38.09 -19.60
C ILE A 277 5.46 39.24 -19.56
N ARG A 278 4.80 39.45 -18.40
CA ARG A 278 3.82 40.54 -18.24
C ARG A 278 4.45 41.94 -18.40
N THR A 279 5.72 42.11 -18.04
CA THR A 279 6.44 43.38 -18.18
C THR A 279 6.88 43.61 -19.63
N SER A 280 7.19 42.54 -20.37
CA SER A 280 7.54 42.61 -21.79
C SER A 280 6.35 42.92 -22.71
N ASP A 281 5.12 42.63 -22.27
CA ASP A 281 3.89 42.87 -23.03
C ASP A 281 3.30 44.29 -22.85
N VAL A 282 3.93 45.17 -22.05
CA VAL A 282 3.52 46.58 -21.93
C VAL A 282 4.22 47.38 -23.02
N PRO A 283 3.50 47.93 -24.03
CA PRO A 283 4.12 48.77 -25.03
C PRO A 283 4.56 50.08 -24.38
N ILE A 284 5.86 50.33 -24.39
CA ILE A 284 6.45 51.61 -23.98
C ILE A 284 6.04 52.65 -25.03
N THR A 285 4.94 53.37 -24.78
CA THR A 285 4.60 54.58 -25.51
C THR A 285 5.57 55.68 -25.12
N ILE A 286 6.65 55.82 -25.90
CA ILE A 286 7.55 56.98 -25.84
C ILE A 286 6.84 58.13 -26.55
N ASP A 287 6.12 58.96 -25.80
CA ASP A 287 5.64 60.26 -26.27
C ASP A 287 6.83 61.21 -26.40
N THR A 288 7.41 61.25 -27.60
CA THR A 288 8.37 62.29 -28.01
C THR A 288 7.62 63.62 -28.15
N PHE A 289 7.71 64.47 -27.12
CA PHE A 289 7.33 65.87 -27.18
C PHE A 289 8.23 66.63 -28.17
N LYS A 290 7.64 67.21 -29.21
CA LYS A 290 8.25 68.25 -30.05
C LYS A 290 8.12 69.60 -29.33
N SER A 291 9.23 70.32 -29.23
CA SER A 291 9.29 71.78 -29.31
C SER A 291 10.51 72.21 -30.10
#